data_AF-A0A9P4GIN2-F1
#
_entry.id   AF-A0A9P4GIN2-F1
#
_cell.length_a   1.000
_cell.length_b   1.000
_cell.length_c   1.000
_cell.angle_alpha   90.00
_cell.angle_beta   90.00
_cell.angle_gamma   90.00
#
_symmetry.space_group_name_H-M   'P 1'
#
loop_
_entity.id
_entity.type
_entity.pdbx_description
1 polymer ?
#
loop_
_entity_poly.entity_id
_entity_poly.type
_entity_poly.pdbx_seq_one_letter_code
_entity_poly.pdbx_strand_id
1 'polypeptide(L)'
;MFADPAKTRLLSTLIRHASAPASPRLTIDIFNPSEGGLGYHQKRSVPPHRSSTVVASRSNQSLLNELSLSQSLVSRLRRDRDSWRSLAQKQGTDLAALEPLIREQTHTISQLEDQKSSLDRRNEDDRSKGKHLYSRFQGLITKHDKLVDQLNDALRAINQLKKSDRAKGKVQQRNLRLKATLQHYTSRSEPSASRSDGSVEATLLEALAATNERIEELERKGEDLLEALERRDNSSGSDDDHEMEEKDEEAELREAKGAFQGVIEDETFKEQKLNWADLLNE
;
A
#
# COMPACT_ATOMS: atom_id res chain seq x y z
N MET A 1 0.91 -3.67 -11.32
CA MET A 1 0.16 -4.47 -12.29
C MET A 1 0.95 -5.75 -12.56
N PHE A 2 0.76 -6.79 -11.73
CA PHE A 2 1.17 -8.17 -11.99
C PHE A 2 0.17 -9.06 -11.25
N ALA A 3 -0.64 -9.80 -12.00
CA ALA A 3 -1.65 -10.70 -11.48
C ALA A 3 -1.05 -12.11 -11.43
N ASP A 4 -0.98 -12.67 -10.22
CA ASP A 4 -0.41 -14.00 -9.98
C ASP A 4 -1.50 -15.10 -10.17
N PRO A 5 -1.27 -16.13 -11.01
CA PRO A 5 -2.25 -17.16 -11.31
C PRO A 5 -2.14 -18.35 -10.35
N ALA A 6 -2.67 -18.22 -9.13
CA ALA A 6 -2.62 -19.31 -8.13
C ALA A 6 -3.95 -19.59 -7.42
N LYS A 7 -5.11 -19.29 -8.03
CA LYS A 7 -6.45 -19.47 -7.41
C LYS A 7 -7.40 -20.42 -8.13
N THR A 8 -6.91 -21.34 -8.97
CA THR A 8 -7.79 -22.28 -9.69
C THR A 8 -7.28 -23.72 -9.64
N ARG A 9 -7.13 -24.32 -8.45
CA ARG A 9 -7.00 -25.79 -8.29
C ARG A 9 -7.56 -26.31 -6.97
N LEU A 10 -8.81 -25.94 -6.63
CA LEU A 10 -9.49 -26.47 -5.43
C LEU A 10 -10.88 -27.08 -5.72
N LEU A 11 -11.08 -27.70 -6.89
CA LEU A 11 -12.33 -28.43 -7.20
C LEU A 11 -12.08 -29.64 -8.14
N SER A 12 -11.24 -30.60 -7.77
CA SER A 12 -11.14 -31.85 -8.57
C SER A 12 -10.94 -33.16 -7.79
N THR A 13 -11.04 -33.15 -6.46
CA THR A 13 -10.91 -34.40 -5.69
C THR A 13 -12.05 -34.58 -4.68
N LEU A 14 -13.29 -34.47 -5.15
CA LEU A 14 -14.42 -35.11 -4.49
C LEU A 14 -14.60 -36.51 -5.07
N ILE A 15 -13.68 -37.41 -4.71
CA ILE A 15 -13.80 -38.84 -4.99
C ILE A 15 -14.95 -39.35 -4.13
N ARG A 16 -16.07 -39.69 -4.78
CA ARG A 16 -17.21 -40.35 -4.16
C ARG A 16 -16.78 -41.68 -3.54
N HIS A 17 -17.17 -41.87 -2.29
CA HIS A 17 -17.06 -43.10 -1.53
C HIS A 17 -17.69 -44.30 -2.27
N ALA A 18 -16.91 -45.35 -2.50
CA ALA A 18 -17.38 -46.66 -2.97
C ALA A 18 -17.33 -47.66 -1.80
N SER A 19 -18.18 -47.46 -0.79
CA SER A 19 -18.41 -48.42 0.29
C SER A 19 -19.56 -47.95 1.19
N ALA A 20 -20.76 -47.89 0.63
CA ALA A 20 -21.99 -47.80 1.41
C ALA A 20 -22.83 -49.07 1.15
N PRO A 21 -23.26 -49.80 2.19
CA PRO A 21 -24.11 -50.97 2.00
C PRO A 21 -25.47 -50.55 1.46
N ALA A 22 -25.93 -51.24 0.42
CA ALA A 22 -27.27 -51.08 -0.14
C ALA A 22 -28.32 -51.36 0.95
N SER A 23 -28.91 -50.30 1.51
CA SER A 23 -30.11 -50.43 2.34
C SER A 23 -31.34 -50.50 1.44
N PRO A 24 -32.27 -51.46 1.66
CA PRO A 24 -33.53 -51.49 0.95
C PRO A 24 -34.39 -50.31 1.42
N ARG A 25 -34.85 -49.49 0.47
CA ARG A 25 -35.84 -48.44 0.71
C ARG A 25 -37.16 -49.10 1.14
N LEU A 26 -37.46 -49.05 2.43
CA LEU A 26 -38.82 -49.16 2.93
C LEU A 26 -39.44 -47.77 2.86
N THR A 27 -40.29 -47.56 1.86
CA THR A 27 -41.20 -46.41 1.79
C THR A 27 -42.22 -46.57 2.90
N ILE A 28 -42.04 -45.85 4.01
CA ILE A 28 -43.05 -45.65 5.03
C ILE A 28 -43.80 -44.38 4.63
N ASP A 29 -44.92 -44.55 3.93
CA ASP A 29 -45.89 -43.47 3.76
C ASP A 29 -46.58 -43.22 5.10
N ILE A 30 -46.21 -42.10 5.74
CA ILE A 30 -46.90 -41.55 6.90
C ILE A 30 -48.13 -40.82 6.37
N PHE A 31 -49.28 -41.49 6.38
CA PHE A 31 -50.58 -40.86 6.12
C PHE A 31 -51.25 -40.47 7.43
N ASN A 32 -51.38 -39.15 7.65
CA ASN A 32 -52.23 -38.53 8.66
C ASN A 32 -53.72 -38.90 8.41
N PRO A 33 -54.53 -39.23 9.43
CA PRO A 33 -55.97 -39.29 9.30
C PRO A 33 -56.60 -37.98 9.78
N SER A 34 -57.11 -37.18 8.85
CA SER A 34 -58.12 -36.15 9.13
C SER A 34 -59.27 -36.35 8.15
N GLU A 35 -60.44 -36.61 8.71
CA GLU A 35 -61.79 -36.29 8.23
C GLU A 35 -62.05 -36.26 6.73
N GLY A 36 -62.95 -37.13 6.28
CA GLY A 36 -63.55 -37.00 4.96
C GLY A 36 -64.14 -38.30 4.49
N GLY A 37 -65.41 -38.54 4.84
CA GLY A 37 -66.17 -39.62 4.23
C GLY A 37 -66.23 -39.47 2.71
N LEU A 38 -66.29 -40.61 2.03
CA LEU A 38 -67.25 -40.89 0.98
C LEU A 38 -67.01 -42.33 0.53
N GLY A 39 -68.09 -43.11 0.59
CA GLY A 39 -68.07 -44.52 0.27
C GLY A 39 -67.66 -44.75 -1.18
N TYR A 40 -66.72 -45.68 -1.35
CA TYR A 40 -66.67 -46.50 -2.53
C TYR A 40 -66.57 -47.96 -2.10
N HIS A 41 -67.59 -48.70 -2.52
CA HIS A 41 -67.74 -50.13 -2.34
C HIS A 41 -66.52 -50.89 -2.85
N GLN A 42 -65.66 -51.35 -1.95
CA GLN A 42 -64.80 -52.49 -2.25
C GLN A 42 -65.27 -53.66 -1.41
N LYS A 43 -66.15 -54.46 -2.03
CA LYS A 43 -66.58 -55.77 -1.58
C LYS A 43 -65.33 -56.64 -1.36
N ARG A 44 -64.72 -56.58 -0.18
CA ARG A 44 -63.90 -57.67 0.31
C ARG A 44 -64.87 -58.79 0.63
N SER A 45 -65.04 -59.66 -0.36
CA SER A 45 -65.58 -61.00 -0.19
C SER A 45 -64.84 -61.65 0.98
N VAL A 46 -65.51 -61.66 2.13
CA VAL A 46 -65.26 -62.60 3.21
C VAL A 46 -65.25 -63.98 2.55
N PRO A 47 -64.17 -64.77 2.64
CA PRO A 47 -64.25 -66.14 2.17
C PRO A 47 -65.32 -66.81 3.04
N PRO A 48 -66.30 -67.52 2.44
CA PRO A 48 -67.35 -68.14 3.22
C PRO A 48 -66.69 -69.06 4.25
N HIS A 49 -67.13 -68.93 5.51
CA HIS A 49 -66.96 -69.96 6.52
C HIS A 49 -67.56 -71.25 5.97
N ARG A 50 -66.76 -72.01 5.23
CA ARG A 50 -66.99 -73.43 5.06
C ARG A 50 -66.64 -74.04 6.40
N SER A 51 -67.62 -74.03 7.31
CA SER A 51 -67.79 -75.08 8.30
C SER A 51 -68.07 -76.38 7.54
N SER A 52 -67.03 -76.85 6.85
CA SER A 52 -66.93 -78.19 6.32
C SER A 52 -66.17 -78.96 7.38
N THR A 53 -66.84 -79.24 8.50
CA THR A 53 -66.58 -80.44 9.30
C THR A 53 -66.97 -81.66 8.46
N VAL A 54 -66.30 -81.81 7.32
CA VAL A 54 -65.99 -83.14 6.81
C VAL A 54 -64.97 -83.63 7.83
N VAL A 55 -65.45 -84.45 8.77
CA VAL A 55 -64.61 -85.40 9.49
C VAL A 55 -64.09 -86.35 8.41
N ALA A 56 -63.14 -85.86 7.61
CA ALA A 56 -62.28 -86.73 6.85
C ALA A 56 -61.63 -87.56 7.94
N SER A 57 -61.81 -88.88 7.87
CA SER A 57 -60.93 -89.81 8.56
C SER A 57 -59.52 -89.49 8.09
N ARG A 58 -58.89 -88.49 8.74
CA ARG A 58 -57.53 -88.07 8.48
C ARG A 58 -56.73 -89.32 8.78
N SER A 59 -56.18 -89.92 7.73
CA SER A 59 -55.27 -91.03 7.92
C SER A 59 -54.22 -90.56 8.91
N ASN A 60 -53.82 -91.41 9.84
CA ASN A 60 -52.78 -91.09 10.82
C ASN A 60 -51.52 -90.50 10.12
N GLN A 61 -51.30 -90.89 8.86
CA GLN A 61 -50.26 -90.37 7.98
C GLN A 61 -50.38 -88.87 7.64
N SER A 62 -51.59 -88.33 7.46
CA SER A 62 -51.80 -86.88 7.23
C SER A 62 -51.46 -86.04 8.47
N LEU A 63 -51.81 -86.53 9.66
CA LEU A 63 -51.50 -85.85 10.93
C LEU A 63 -49.99 -85.92 11.22
N LEU A 64 -49.35 -87.05 10.93
CA LEU A 64 -47.89 -87.20 11.05
C LEU A 64 -47.15 -86.28 10.07
N ASN A 65 -47.65 -86.12 8.85
CA ASN A 65 -47.08 -85.18 7.88
C ASN A 65 -47.22 -83.72 8.33
N GLU A 66 -48.41 -83.31 8.82
CA GLU A 66 -48.63 -81.97 9.39
C GLU A 66 -47.72 -81.72 10.61
N LEU A 67 -47.57 -82.71 11.51
CA LEU A 67 -46.66 -82.64 12.64
C LEU A 67 -45.20 -82.49 12.18
N SER A 68 -44.75 -83.27 11.20
CA SER A 68 -43.40 -83.17 10.66
C SER A 68 -43.12 -81.81 10.01
N LEU A 69 -44.11 -81.25 9.29
CA LEU A 69 -44.02 -79.92 8.70
C LEU A 69 -43.94 -78.85 9.79
N SER A 70 -44.81 -78.92 10.80
CA SER A 70 -44.79 -77.97 11.92
C SER A 70 -43.48 -78.04 12.69
N GLN A 71 -42.91 -79.23 12.90
CA GLN A 71 -41.63 -79.43 13.55
C GLN A 71 -40.47 -78.87 12.72
N SER A 72 -40.51 -79.01 11.39
CA SER A 72 -39.53 -78.41 10.49
C SER A 72 -39.59 -76.88 10.52
N LEU A 73 -40.80 -76.31 10.55
CA LEU A 73 -41.04 -74.88 10.62
C LEU A 73 -40.56 -74.31 11.97
N VAL A 74 -40.88 -74.97 13.08
CA VAL A 74 -40.39 -74.58 14.42
C VAL A 74 -38.86 -74.64 14.47
N SER A 75 -38.25 -75.66 13.86
CA SER A 75 -36.79 -75.78 13.80
C SER A 75 -36.16 -74.65 13.00
N ARG A 76 -36.76 -74.26 11.87
CA ARG A 76 -36.34 -73.11 11.07
C ARG A 76 -36.46 -71.80 11.84
N LEU A 77 -37.61 -71.53 12.45
CA LEU A 77 -37.82 -70.31 13.24
C LEU A 77 -36.86 -70.21 14.44
N ARG A 78 -36.50 -71.34 15.08
CA ARG A 78 -35.48 -71.36 16.13
C ARG A 78 -34.11 -70.96 15.60
N ARG A 79 -33.69 -71.49 14.44
CA ARG A 79 -32.43 -71.10 13.79
C ARG A 79 -32.43 -69.63 13.41
N ASP A 80 -33.52 -69.14 12.81
CA ASP A 80 -33.65 -67.75 12.41
C ASP A 80 -33.56 -66.84 13.65
N ARG A 81 -34.29 -67.17 14.73
CA ARG A 81 -34.20 -66.45 16.02
C ARG A 81 -32.77 -66.41 16.56
N ASP A 82 -32.08 -67.54 16.56
CA ASP A 82 -30.72 -67.61 17.10
C ASP A 82 -29.73 -66.83 16.21
N SER A 83 -29.93 -66.85 14.89
CA SER A 83 -29.19 -66.00 13.94
C SER A 83 -29.39 -64.51 14.22
N TRP A 84 -30.64 -64.07 14.41
CA TRP A 84 -30.95 -62.68 14.77
C TRP A 84 -30.34 -62.29 16.12
N ARG A 85 -30.32 -63.20 17.10
CA ARG A 85 -29.67 -62.95 18.40
C ARG A 85 -28.17 -62.77 18.26
N SER A 86 -27.49 -63.64 17.51
CA SER A 86 -26.05 -63.50 17.26
C SER A 86 -25.73 -62.22 16.50
N LEU A 87 -26.55 -61.85 15.51
CA LEU A 87 -26.38 -60.60 14.77
C LEU A 87 -26.57 -59.37 15.65
N ALA A 88 -27.64 -59.34 16.47
CA ALA A 88 -27.92 -58.26 17.39
C ALA A 88 -26.80 -58.11 18.44
N GLN A 89 -26.27 -59.22 18.96
CA GLN A 89 -25.14 -59.20 19.89
C GLN A 89 -23.89 -58.62 19.22
N LYS A 90 -23.57 -59.03 17.99
CA LYS A 90 -22.43 -58.50 17.24
C LYS A 90 -22.57 -57.00 16.97
N GLN A 91 -23.75 -56.55 16.53
CA GLN A 91 -24.01 -55.13 16.34
C GLN A 91 -23.92 -54.35 17.65
N GLY A 92 -24.37 -54.92 18.77
CA GLY A 92 -24.23 -54.34 20.10
C GLY A 92 -22.75 -54.16 20.49
N THR A 93 -21.91 -55.15 20.24
CA THR A 93 -20.46 -55.03 20.50
C THR A 93 -19.78 -54.03 19.58
N ASP A 94 -20.16 -53.99 18.30
CA ASP A 94 -19.59 -53.05 17.32
C ASP A 94 -19.97 -51.61 17.68
N LEU A 95 -21.23 -51.35 18.08
CA LEU A 95 -21.67 -50.04 18.55
C LEU A 95 -20.96 -49.62 19.85
N ALA A 96 -20.82 -50.54 20.81
CA ALA A 96 -20.10 -50.27 22.05
C ALA A 96 -18.60 -49.96 21.81
N ALA A 97 -18.00 -50.54 20.76
CA ALA A 97 -16.62 -50.26 20.37
C ALA A 97 -16.47 -48.89 19.67
N LEU A 98 -17.48 -48.42 18.94
CA LEU A 98 -17.48 -47.12 18.26
C LEU A 98 -17.72 -45.94 19.20
N GLU A 99 -18.52 -46.13 20.26
CA GLU A 99 -18.84 -45.09 21.22
C GLU A 99 -17.61 -44.38 21.84
N PRO A 100 -16.58 -45.08 22.35
CA PRO A 100 -15.40 -44.43 22.90
C PRO A 100 -14.62 -43.65 21.83
N LEU A 101 -14.57 -44.14 20.58
CA LEU A 101 -13.90 -43.45 19.48
C LEU A 101 -14.59 -42.13 19.14
N ILE A 102 -15.93 -42.10 19.12
CA ILE A 102 -16.69 -40.86 18.90
C ILE A 102 -16.45 -39.89 20.06
N ARG A 103 -16.40 -40.37 21.31
CA ARG A 103 -16.10 -39.53 22.48
C ARG A 103 -14.70 -38.94 22.41
N GLU A 104 -13.71 -39.73 22.02
CA GLU A 104 -12.34 -39.26 21.81
C GLU A 104 -12.28 -38.20 20.70
N GLN A 105 -12.90 -38.47 19.55
CA GLN A 105 -12.97 -37.50 18.44
C GLN A 105 -13.65 -36.20 18.87
N THR A 106 -14.76 -36.28 19.59
CA THR A 106 -15.46 -35.09 20.11
C THR A 106 -14.54 -34.28 21.03
N HIS A 107 -13.80 -34.96 21.91
CA HIS A 107 -12.83 -34.29 22.78
C HIS A 107 -11.71 -33.60 21.98
N THR A 108 -11.15 -34.27 20.97
CA THR A 108 -10.12 -33.66 20.11
C THR A 108 -10.64 -32.46 19.34
N ILE A 109 -11.88 -32.50 18.85
CA ILE A 109 -12.52 -31.37 18.16
C ILE A 109 -12.63 -30.18 19.11
N SER A 110 -13.13 -30.38 20.33
CA SER A 110 -13.23 -29.30 21.31
C SER A 110 -11.85 -28.69 21.66
N GLN A 111 -10.81 -29.52 21.82
CA GLN A 111 -9.45 -29.01 22.05
C GLN A 111 -8.94 -28.16 20.88
N LEU A 112 -9.20 -28.58 19.63
CA LEU A 112 -8.79 -27.84 18.45
C LEU A 112 -9.59 -26.54 18.29
N GLU A 113 -10.86 -26.51 18.66
CA GLU A 113 -11.70 -25.31 18.68
C GLU A 113 -11.19 -24.28 19.71
N ASP A 114 -10.78 -24.74 20.89
CA ASP A 114 -10.16 -23.89 21.92
C ASP A 114 -8.82 -23.32 21.44
N GLN A 115 -7.97 -24.15 20.82
CA GLN A 115 -6.71 -23.71 20.25
C GLN A 115 -6.91 -22.70 19.12
N LYS A 116 -7.88 -22.94 18.23
CA LYS A 116 -8.24 -22.01 17.16
C LYS A 116 -8.71 -20.67 17.74
N SER A 117 -9.60 -20.69 18.73
CA SER A 117 -10.09 -19.47 19.39
C SER A 117 -8.95 -18.69 20.07
N SER A 118 -7.97 -19.39 20.65
CA SER A 118 -6.76 -18.79 21.20
C SER A 118 -5.88 -18.13 20.13
N LEU A 119 -5.69 -18.80 18.99
CA LEU A 119 -4.94 -18.26 17.86
C LEU A 119 -5.63 -17.04 17.25
N ASP A 120 -6.95 -17.07 17.09
CA ASP A 120 -7.73 -15.94 16.56
C ASP A 120 -7.58 -14.70 17.45
N ARG A 121 -7.59 -14.87 18.78
CA ARG A 121 -7.34 -13.77 19.73
C ARG A 121 -5.94 -13.19 19.60
N ARG A 122 -4.91 -14.03 19.45
CA ARG A 122 -3.52 -13.57 19.27
C ARG A 122 -3.36 -12.82 17.94
N ASN A 123 -3.97 -13.33 16.88
CA ASN A 123 -3.92 -12.70 15.57
C ASN A 123 -4.59 -11.31 15.59
N GLU A 124 -5.72 -11.15 16.28
CA GLU A 124 -6.34 -9.83 16.42
C GLU A 124 -5.49 -8.87 17.27
N ASP A 125 -4.86 -9.36 18.34
CA ASP A 125 -3.91 -8.56 19.13
C ASP A 125 -2.72 -8.10 18.28
N ASP A 126 -2.08 -9.00 17.54
CA ASP A 126 -0.98 -8.68 16.62
C ASP A 126 -1.41 -7.70 15.52
N ARG A 127 -2.63 -7.87 14.98
CA ARG A 127 -3.20 -6.94 14.00
C ARG A 127 -3.42 -5.55 14.60
N SER A 128 -3.87 -5.46 15.85
CA SER A 128 -4.06 -4.20 16.56
C SER A 128 -2.72 -3.49 16.81
N LYS A 129 -1.69 -4.23 17.24
CA LYS A 129 -0.32 -3.73 17.40
C LYS A 129 0.27 -3.26 16.07
N GLY A 130 0.05 -4.02 14.99
CA GLY A 130 0.46 -3.65 13.64
C GLY A 130 -0.16 -2.32 13.18
N LYS A 131 -1.47 -2.13 13.40
CA LYS A 131 -2.15 -0.85 13.12
C LYS A 131 -1.57 0.30 13.93
N HIS A 132 -1.29 0.08 15.22
CA HIS A 132 -0.70 1.10 16.09
C HIS A 132 0.70 1.51 15.64
N LEU A 133 1.57 0.53 15.33
CA LEU A 133 2.91 0.79 14.81
C LEU A 133 2.87 1.54 13.48
N TYR A 134 1.98 1.15 12.57
CA TYR A 134 1.80 1.82 11.30
C TYR A 134 1.35 3.28 11.48
N SER A 135 0.39 3.53 12.37
CA SER A 135 -0.04 4.91 12.69
C SER A 135 1.09 5.75 13.28
N ARG A 136 1.91 5.17 14.17
CA ARG A 136 3.08 5.84 14.74
C ARG A 136 4.13 6.14 13.67
N PHE A 137 4.35 5.23 12.74
CA PHE A 137 5.26 5.41 11.60
C PHE A 137 4.77 6.53 10.67
N GLN A 138 3.48 6.56 10.34
CA GLN A 138 2.89 7.65 9.57
C GLN A 138 3.02 9.01 10.29
N GLY A 139 2.84 9.01 11.61
CA GLY A 139 3.09 10.18 12.45
C GLY A 139 4.55 10.62 12.48
N LEU A 140 5.50 9.71 12.22
CA LEU A 140 6.92 10.04 12.11
C LEU A 140 7.24 10.64 10.73
N ILE A 141 6.69 10.07 9.65
CA ILE A 141 6.83 10.60 8.28
C ILE A 141 6.32 12.04 8.24
N THR A 142 5.10 12.29 8.71
CA THR A 142 4.53 13.65 8.71
C THR A 142 5.34 14.65 9.54
N LYS A 143 6.08 14.21 10.56
CA LYS A 143 7.02 15.07 11.30
C LYS A 143 8.31 15.30 10.52
N HIS A 144 8.80 14.28 9.83
CA HIS A 144 9.97 14.40 8.96
C HIS A 144 9.70 15.41 7.85
N ASP A 145 8.57 15.29 7.14
CA ASP A 145 8.20 16.21 6.06
C ASP A 145 8.13 17.66 6.57
N LYS A 146 7.52 17.88 7.75
CA LYS A 146 7.48 19.21 8.38
C LYS A 146 8.87 19.75 8.73
N LEU A 147 9.79 18.89 9.16
CA LEU A 147 11.17 19.31 9.46
C LEU A 147 11.93 19.66 8.18
N VAL A 148 11.68 18.93 7.09
CA VAL A 148 12.22 19.24 5.76
C VAL A 148 11.72 20.59 5.28
N ASP A 149 10.41 20.85 5.39
CA ASP A 149 9.82 22.16 5.05
C ASP A 149 10.45 23.29 5.88
N GLN A 150 10.58 23.11 7.19
CA GLN A 150 11.22 24.09 8.09
C GLN A 150 12.69 24.33 7.74
N LEU A 151 13.43 23.29 7.36
CA LEU A 151 14.82 23.40 6.94
C LEU A 151 14.93 24.22 5.65
N ASN A 152 14.07 23.94 4.67
CA ASN A 152 14.03 24.67 3.41
C ASN A 152 13.68 26.15 3.61
N ASP A 153 12.71 26.45 4.47
CA ASP A 153 12.37 27.83 4.82
C ASP A 153 13.51 28.55 5.55
N ALA A 154 14.22 27.87 6.46
CA ALA A 154 15.39 28.43 7.11
C ALA A 154 16.53 28.72 6.12
N LEU A 155 16.78 27.82 5.16
CA LEU A 155 17.77 28.03 4.10
C LEU A 155 17.41 29.24 3.22
N ARG A 156 16.13 29.40 2.85
CA ARG A 156 15.65 30.59 2.13
C ARG A 156 15.89 31.87 2.92
N ALA A 157 15.58 31.86 4.22
CA ALA A 157 15.80 33.02 5.09
C ALA A 157 17.30 33.38 5.21
N ILE A 158 18.17 32.38 5.33
CA ILE A 158 19.63 32.58 5.34
C ILE A 158 20.09 33.23 4.04
N ASN A 159 19.61 32.76 2.89
CA ASN A 159 19.97 33.32 1.60
C ASN A 159 19.48 34.77 1.45
N GLN A 160 18.28 35.10 1.94
CA GLN A 160 17.79 36.48 1.98
C GLN A 160 18.65 37.38 2.88
N LEU A 161 19.06 36.90 4.06
CA LEU A 161 19.95 37.63 4.95
C LEU A 161 21.32 37.88 4.32
N LYS A 162 21.91 36.87 3.67
CA LYS A 162 23.16 37.01 2.91
C LYS A 162 23.05 38.07 1.81
N LYS A 163 21.96 38.07 1.04
CA LYS A 163 21.68 39.10 0.01
C LYS A 163 21.57 40.50 0.63
N SER A 164 20.84 40.64 1.74
CA SER A 164 20.72 41.90 2.49
C SER A 164 22.08 42.40 3.01
N ASP A 165 22.91 41.53 3.58
CA ASP A 165 24.20 41.93 4.13
C ASP A 165 25.21 42.33 3.04
N ARG A 166 25.19 41.67 1.87
CA ARG A 166 25.91 42.14 0.68
C ARG A 166 25.46 43.55 0.27
N ALA A 167 24.15 43.80 0.24
CA ALA A 167 23.62 45.12 -0.09
C ALA A 167 24.06 46.19 0.93
N LYS A 168 24.06 45.90 2.23
CA LYS A 168 24.59 46.80 3.26
C LYS A 168 26.08 47.09 3.06
N GLY A 169 26.88 46.07 2.72
CA GLY A 169 28.28 46.24 2.37
C GLY A 169 28.49 47.20 1.20
N LYS A 170 27.71 47.03 0.11
CA LYS A 170 27.72 47.94 -1.06
C LYS A 170 27.37 49.39 -0.65
N VAL A 171 26.35 49.58 0.21
CA VAL A 171 25.98 50.92 0.73
C VAL A 171 27.10 51.55 1.55
N GLN A 172 27.75 50.78 2.44
CA GLN A 172 28.88 51.26 3.22
C GLN A 172 30.05 51.68 2.34
N GLN A 173 30.38 50.88 1.32
CA GLN A 173 31.44 51.20 0.36
C GLN A 173 31.15 52.49 -0.42
N ARG A 174 29.90 52.69 -0.88
CA ARG A 174 29.46 53.94 -1.52
C ARG A 174 29.59 55.14 -0.57
N ASN A 175 29.21 54.98 0.70
CA ASN A 175 29.31 56.06 1.68
C ASN A 175 30.77 56.43 1.98
N LEU A 176 31.67 55.44 2.07
CA LEU A 176 33.11 55.67 2.19
C LEU A 176 33.70 56.38 0.96
N ARG A 177 33.31 55.97 -0.25
CA ARG A 177 33.71 56.65 -1.50
C ARG A 177 33.23 58.09 -1.55
N LEU A 178 31.98 58.36 -1.17
CA LEU A 178 31.41 59.71 -1.10
C LEU A 178 32.13 60.58 -0.06
N LYS A 179 32.47 60.02 1.11
CA LYS A 179 33.25 60.73 2.14
C LYS A 179 34.65 61.09 1.63
N ALA A 180 35.33 60.17 0.95
CA ALA A 180 36.66 60.43 0.38
C ALA A 180 36.62 61.51 -0.70
N THR A 181 35.64 61.47 -1.61
CA THR A 181 35.44 62.51 -2.64
C THR A 181 35.12 63.86 -2.02
N LEU A 182 34.20 63.94 -1.05
CA LEU A 182 33.90 65.18 -0.33
C LEU A 182 35.14 65.74 0.37
N GLN A 183 35.95 64.88 1.02
CA GLN A 183 37.22 65.30 1.62
C GLN A 183 38.18 65.88 0.60
N HIS A 184 38.35 65.25 -0.56
CA HIS A 184 39.15 65.82 -1.66
C HIS A 184 38.67 67.21 -2.08
N TYR A 185 37.35 67.39 -2.28
CA TYR A 185 36.81 68.70 -2.65
C TYR A 185 36.97 69.76 -1.56
N THR A 186 36.81 69.38 -0.28
CA THR A 186 36.99 70.32 0.83
C THR A 186 38.46 70.67 1.06
N SER A 187 39.38 69.72 0.92
CA SER A 187 40.82 69.96 0.98
C SER A 187 41.35 70.76 -0.23
N ARG A 188 40.70 70.65 -1.39
CA ARG A 188 41.05 71.40 -2.61
C ARG A 188 40.39 72.78 -2.70
N SER A 189 39.39 73.06 -1.87
CA SER A 189 38.67 74.35 -1.82
C SER A 189 39.30 75.38 -0.86
N GLU A 190 40.51 75.13 -0.35
CA GLU A 190 41.34 76.21 0.20
C GLU A 190 41.99 77.01 -0.95
N PRO A 191 41.95 78.36 -0.91
CA PRO A 191 42.13 79.17 -2.09
C PRO A 191 43.61 79.34 -2.40
N SER A 192 44.13 78.60 -3.37
CA SER A 192 45.30 79.08 -4.11
C SER A 192 45.11 78.90 -5.62
N ALA A 193 45.26 80.02 -6.30
CA ALA A 193 44.99 80.21 -7.71
C ALA A 193 45.96 79.41 -8.59
N SER A 194 45.45 78.55 -9.47
CA SER A 194 46.00 78.35 -10.82
C SER A 194 44.99 77.60 -11.70
N ARG A 195 44.60 78.24 -12.80
CA ARG A 195 43.66 77.74 -13.80
C ARG A 195 44.44 77.02 -14.91
N SER A 196 44.72 75.73 -14.73
CA SER A 196 45.00 74.77 -15.83
C SER A 196 44.95 73.32 -15.34
N ASP A 197 45.46 73.04 -14.13
CA ASP A 197 45.38 71.71 -13.49
C ASP A 197 43.95 71.28 -13.12
N GLY A 198 43.03 72.25 -13.00
CA GLY A 198 41.61 71.99 -12.81
C GLY A 198 41.00 71.12 -13.92
N SER A 199 41.50 71.23 -15.16
CA SER A 199 40.96 70.51 -16.31
C SER A 199 41.43 69.05 -16.36
N VAL A 200 42.74 68.81 -16.16
CA VAL A 200 43.30 67.45 -16.16
C VAL A 200 42.77 66.67 -14.97
N GLU A 201 42.71 67.28 -13.78
CA GLU A 201 42.15 66.61 -12.60
C GLU A 201 40.64 66.36 -12.73
N ALA A 202 39.88 67.26 -13.35
CA ALA A 202 38.47 66.99 -13.67
C ALA A 202 38.31 65.81 -14.64
N THR A 203 39.19 65.70 -15.64
CA THR A 203 39.19 64.60 -16.61
C THR A 203 39.59 63.27 -15.96
N LEU A 204 40.55 63.27 -15.04
CA LEU A 204 40.93 62.09 -14.24
C LEU A 204 39.83 61.68 -13.27
N LEU A 205 39.09 62.63 -12.68
CA LEU A 205 37.94 62.33 -11.83
C LEU A 205 36.76 61.75 -12.63
N GLU A 206 36.53 62.25 -13.84
CA GLU A 206 35.55 61.68 -14.77
C GLU A 206 35.95 60.27 -15.23
N ALA A 207 37.24 60.05 -15.54
CA ALA A 207 37.79 58.72 -15.81
C ALA A 207 37.62 57.77 -14.61
N LEU A 208 37.86 58.27 -13.39
CA LEU A 208 37.65 57.51 -12.16
C LEU A 208 36.17 57.20 -11.91
N ALA A 209 35.26 58.10 -12.29
CA ALA A 209 33.82 57.85 -12.23
C ALA A 209 33.40 56.78 -13.26
N ALA A 210 33.86 56.90 -14.50
CA ALA A 210 33.56 55.96 -15.59
C ALA A 210 34.12 54.55 -15.32
N THR A 211 35.33 54.45 -14.77
CA THR A 211 35.90 53.16 -14.34
C THR A 211 35.10 52.53 -13.20
N ASN A 212 34.63 53.31 -12.22
CA ASN A 212 33.79 52.80 -11.15
C ASN A 212 32.43 52.33 -11.65
N GLU A 213 31.78 53.08 -12.55
CA GLU A 213 30.53 52.65 -13.19
C GLU A 213 30.73 51.33 -13.94
N ARG A 214 31.87 51.19 -14.63
CA ARG A 214 32.18 49.94 -15.33
C ARG A 214 32.42 48.76 -14.39
N ILE A 215 33.10 48.98 -13.27
CA ILE A 215 33.26 47.96 -12.23
C ILE A 215 31.89 47.55 -11.67
N GLU A 216 30.98 48.50 -11.43
CA GLU A 216 29.62 48.19 -10.96
C GLU A 216 28.82 47.36 -11.97
N GLU A 217 28.98 47.61 -13.28
CA GLU A 217 28.34 46.81 -14.33
C GLU A 217 28.89 45.37 -14.37
N LEU A 218 30.22 45.21 -14.28
CA LEU A 218 30.86 43.89 -14.20
C LEU A 218 30.40 43.11 -12.96
N GLU A 219 30.34 43.76 -11.79
CA GLU A 219 29.87 43.15 -10.56
C GLU A 219 28.40 42.71 -10.68
N ARG A 220 27.54 43.52 -11.32
CA ARG A 220 26.12 43.18 -11.52
C ARG A 220 25.95 41.97 -12.43
N LYS A 221 26.56 42.00 -13.63
CA LYS A 221 26.42 40.89 -14.58
C LYS A 221 27.12 39.61 -14.09
N GLY A 222 28.17 39.75 -13.29
CA GLY A 222 28.82 38.62 -12.62
C GLY A 222 27.93 38.00 -11.52
N GLU A 223 27.17 38.81 -10.79
CA GLU A 223 26.18 38.34 -9.82
C GLU A 223 25.02 37.59 -10.51
N ASP A 224 24.52 38.09 -11.65
CA ASP A 224 23.50 37.42 -12.45
C ASP A 224 23.99 36.05 -12.96
N LEU A 225 25.24 35.96 -13.44
CA LEU A 225 25.86 34.70 -13.86
C LEU A 225 26.00 33.69 -12.70
N LEU A 226 26.41 34.15 -11.52
CA LEU A 226 26.52 33.29 -10.34
C LEU A 226 25.15 32.80 -9.85
N GLU A 227 24.11 33.64 -9.94
CA GLU A 227 22.75 33.24 -9.58
C GLU A 227 22.19 32.18 -10.54
N ALA A 228 22.44 32.31 -11.84
CA ALA A 228 22.06 31.30 -12.82
C ALA A 228 22.80 29.96 -12.59
N LEU A 229 24.07 29.99 -12.18
CA LEU A 229 24.82 28.79 -11.80
C LEU A 229 24.24 28.13 -10.53
N GLU A 230 23.88 28.93 -9.52
CA GLU A 230 23.28 28.43 -8.28
C GLU A 230 21.90 27.80 -8.53
N ARG A 231 21.08 28.35 -9.44
CA ARG A 231 19.80 27.74 -9.84
C ARG A 231 20.00 26.36 -10.47
N ARG A 232 20.93 26.26 -11.42
CA ARG A 232 21.26 25.00 -12.10
C ARG A 232 21.74 23.91 -11.13
N ASP A 233 22.60 24.25 -10.16
CA ASP A 233 23.12 23.27 -9.19
C ASP A 233 22.03 22.76 -8.23
N ASN A 234 21.00 23.57 -7.96
CA ASN A 234 19.86 23.18 -7.13
C ASN A 234 18.81 22.34 -7.88
N SER A 235 18.77 22.42 -9.22
CA SER A 235 17.85 21.62 -10.05
C SER A 235 18.34 20.18 -10.31
N SER A 236 19.64 19.89 -10.11
CA SER A 236 20.25 18.58 -10.41
C SER A 236 19.86 17.43 -9.46
N GLY A 237 18.97 17.66 -8.48
CA GLY A 237 18.62 16.69 -7.44
C GLY A 237 17.19 16.15 -7.45
N SER A 238 16.36 16.53 -8.44
CA SER A 238 14.95 16.12 -8.51
C SER A 238 14.70 15.25 -9.74
N ASP A 239 14.38 13.98 -9.51
CA ASP A 239 14.28 12.91 -10.53
C ASP A 239 12.84 12.75 -11.09
N ASP A 240 12.03 13.81 -11.05
CA ASP A 240 10.62 13.79 -11.51
C ASP A 240 10.32 14.99 -12.42
N ASP A 241 10.05 14.73 -13.71
CA ASP A 241 9.15 15.49 -14.60
C ASP A 241 9.44 16.97 -14.99
N HIS A 242 10.70 17.44 -15.00
CA HIS A 242 11.05 18.84 -15.35
C HIS A 242 11.89 19.07 -16.64
N GLU A 243 11.67 18.29 -17.72
CA GLU A 243 12.38 18.51 -19.01
C GLU A 243 12.15 19.90 -19.65
N MET A 244 11.09 20.62 -19.24
CA MET A 244 10.77 21.95 -19.75
C MET A 244 11.48 23.08 -18.99
N GLU A 245 11.75 22.92 -17.68
CA GLU A 245 12.44 23.95 -16.89
C GLU A 245 13.97 23.89 -17.07
N GLU A 246 14.53 22.71 -17.32
CA GLU A 246 15.98 22.56 -17.56
C GLU A 246 16.46 23.36 -18.79
N LYS A 247 15.64 23.44 -19.85
CA LYS A 247 15.96 24.21 -21.07
C LYS A 247 15.93 25.71 -20.82
N ASP A 248 15.02 26.17 -19.97
CA ASP A 248 14.88 27.59 -19.63
C ASP A 248 16.03 28.03 -18.71
N GLU A 249 16.41 27.21 -17.73
CA GLU A 249 17.57 27.47 -16.86
C GLU A 249 18.90 27.49 -17.64
N GLU A 250 19.08 26.56 -18.58
CA GLU A 250 20.28 26.53 -19.42
C GLU A 250 20.33 27.72 -20.40
N ALA A 251 19.18 28.19 -20.87
CA ALA A 251 19.07 29.40 -21.67
C ALA A 251 19.44 30.66 -20.86
N GLU A 252 18.91 30.79 -19.64
CA GLU A 252 19.21 31.88 -18.71
C GLU A 252 20.71 31.93 -18.36
N LEU A 253 21.34 30.77 -18.11
CA LEU A 253 22.77 30.68 -17.87
C LEU A 253 23.61 31.15 -19.08
N ARG A 254 23.22 30.74 -20.30
CA ARG A 254 23.90 31.17 -21.53
C ARG A 254 23.77 32.68 -21.75
N GLU A 255 22.60 33.24 -21.49
CA GLU A 255 22.36 34.68 -21.60
C GLU A 255 23.19 35.47 -20.58
N ALA A 256 23.15 35.08 -19.31
CA ALA A 256 23.92 35.73 -18.24
C ALA A 256 25.43 35.69 -18.51
N LYS A 257 25.94 34.54 -19.02
CA LYS A 257 27.34 34.40 -19.43
C LYS A 257 27.69 35.33 -20.59
N GLY A 258 26.84 35.39 -21.62
CA GLY A 258 27.04 36.27 -22.77
C GLY A 258 27.05 37.74 -22.37
N ALA A 259 26.14 38.13 -21.47
CA ALA A 259 26.05 39.50 -20.96
C ALA A 259 27.30 39.90 -20.15
N PHE A 260 27.81 39.03 -19.28
CA PHE A 260 29.03 39.27 -18.52
C PHE A 260 30.26 39.37 -19.43
N GLN A 261 30.39 38.46 -20.38
CA GLN A 261 31.51 38.45 -21.33
C GLN A 261 31.49 39.68 -22.24
N GLY A 262 30.31 40.13 -22.68
CA GLY A 262 30.17 41.35 -23.47
C GLY A 262 30.67 42.62 -22.75
N VAL A 263 30.66 42.64 -21.42
CA VAL A 263 31.21 43.76 -20.63
C VAL A 263 32.74 43.66 -20.49
N ILE A 264 33.29 42.45 -20.48
CA ILE A 264 34.75 42.27 -20.48
C ILE A 264 35.33 42.63 -21.86
N GLU A 265 34.62 42.28 -22.92
CA GLU A 265 35.10 42.39 -24.30
C GLU A 265 34.79 43.73 -24.97
N ASP A 266 34.09 44.62 -24.30
CA ASP A 266 33.69 45.93 -24.83
C ASP A 266 34.88 46.77 -25.30
N GLU A 267 34.92 46.97 -26.61
CA GLU A 267 35.98 47.71 -27.29
C GLU A 267 35.97 49.20 -26.93
N THR A 268 34.80 49.78 -26.61
CA THR A 268 34.72 51.20 -26.24
C THR A 268 35.41 51.49 -24.91
N PHE A 269 35.33 50.57 -23.96
CA PHE A 269 36.02 50.68 -22.68
C PHE A 269 37.53 50.42 -22.82
N LYS A 270 37.95 49.53 -23.73
CA LYS A 270 39.37 49.32 -24.06
C LYS A 270 39.99 50.59 -24.65
N GLU A 271 39.29 51.27 -25.55
CA GLU A 271 39.71 52.55 -26.11
C GLU A 271 39.78 53.65 -25.04
N GLN A 272 38.77 53.76 -24.18
CA GLN A 272 38.80 54.70 -23.04
C GLN A 272 39.98 54.44 -22.10
N LYS A 273 40.28 53.16 -21.82
CA LYS A 273 41.43 52.77 -20.99
C LYS A 273 42.77 53.17 -21.62
N LEU A 274 42.89 53.09 -22.95
CA LEU A 274 44.08 53.57 -23.67
C LEU A 274 44.20 55.10 -23.57
N ASN A 275 43.10 55.83 -23.81
CA ASN A 275 43.08 57.29 -23.66
C ASN A 275 43.42 57.75 -22.23
N TRP A 276 42.97 57.03 -21.20
CA TRP A 276 43.34 57.31 -19.81
C TRP A 276 44.80 56.98 -19.51
N ALA A 277 45.35 55.93 -20.13
CA ALA A 277 46.76 55.58 -19.98
C ALA A 277 47.66 56.64 -20.60
N ASP A 278 47.27 57.22 -21.73
CA ASP A 278 47.98 58.33 -22.37
C ASP A 278 47.96 59.59 -21.48
N LEU A 279 46.81 59.91 -20.88
CA LEU A 279 46.67 61.01 -19.90
C LEU A 279 47.49 60.83 -18.61
N LEU A 280 47.88 59.60 -18.27
CA LEU A 280 48.72 59.28 -17.10
C LEU A 280 50.22 59.25 -17.42
N ASN A 281 50.59 59.22 -18.70
CA ASN A 281 51.97 59.16 -19.19
C ASN A 281 52.53 60.53 -19.66
N GLU A 282 51.72 61.59 -19.61
CA GLU A 282 52.13 63.01 -19.73
C GLU A 282 52.56 63.58 -18.38
#